data_AF-A0A3E2EPP6-F1
#
_entry.id   AF-A0A3E2EPP6-F1
#
_cell.length_a   1.000
_cell.length_b   1.000
_cell.length_c   1.000
_cell.angle_alpha   90.00
_cell.angle_beta   90.00
_cell.angle_gamma   90.00
#
_symmetry.space_group_name_H-M   'P 1'
#
loop_
_entity.id
_entity.type
_entity.pdbx_description
1 polymer ?
#
loop_
_entity_poly.entity_id
_entity_poly.type
_entity_poly.pdbx_seq_one_letter_code
_entity_poly.pdbx_strand_id
1 'polypeptide(L)'
;MATESASAIGHASSWGYACFLTVNATSVWGGIFPFLPLEFQTVEVTLTFFLTQAVAFGGAFLASMLGSYFFPYGARRMLVSLSAVLLFLGSACLITAMYVASAAIAFVGAGGVLLGIGCAGMFMLWQRYFASLDARTGNFRLIVGTAIAPFIYLALYLVPIALTAFLVPLIFVPLCGLCVALSVREMNFEQPMFEDVPRQHPRVYRQVVADYWRSALCVGSLALVAGVIRGIALLHEEISSLVNSASMLGSFIAAAVLLVLWHRMSFRFGLISVFRVVYPLLTLGFLLMPFCGLVYLNAFAAVAYMVFSLVQMLMMMQCAQVSRDRGINPVFIYGFFGAIVYILQSVGFLFGWASELTVPAGSQWLYFVALISSCGLGITLLVSTGTLFRPMVSKGTVTADPIEFYSLAAVPAVSVGRGSGSVFGEDTRKANCGLGAELGRASAESLEDGDSRVRSTADDKPATPAKRRRRRPSASEDAGAIRDRLSKQCLVLQERHGLSMRETEVMELIARGNSMAAIAERLVISENTVRTHAKHIYTKLDIHRRQELLDMLRELGD
;
A
#
# COMPACT_ATOMS: atom_id res chain seq x y z
N MET A 1 -0.52 22.13 13.08
CA MET A 1 -1.24 21.06 13.81
C MET A 1 -2.71 20.98 13.43
N ALA A 2 -3.65 21.73 14.03
CA ALA A 2 -5.06 21.73 13.56
C ALA A 2 -5.20 22.10 12.06
N THR A 3 -4.30 22.95 11.58
CA THR A 3 -4.12 23.34 10.18
C THR A 3 -3.74 22.19 9.24
N GLU A 4 -2.90 21.25 9.68
CA GLU A 4 -2.44 20.11 8.86
C GLU A 4 -3.45 18.98 8.84
N SER A 5 -4.14 18.72 9.96
CA SER A 5 -5.26 17.77 9.98
C SER A 5 -6.44 18.29 9.14
N ALA A 6 -6.72 19.60 9.17
CA ALA A 6 -7.74 20.20 8.31
C ALA A 6 -7.37 20.14 6.83
N SER A 7 -6.12 20.48 6.45
CA SER A 7 -5.69 20.40 5.03
C SER A 7 -5.62 18.95 4.51
N ALA A 8 -5.35 17.97 5.38
CA ALA A 8 -5.39 16.56 5.02
C ALA A 8 -6.81 16.01 4.80
N ILE A 9 -7.82 16.49 5.56
CA ILE A 9 -9.23 16.13 5.34
C ILE A 9 -9.77 16.78 4.06
N GLY A 10 -9.41 18.04 3.81
CA GLY A 10 -9.76 18.77 2.58
C GLY A 10 -8.99 18.34 1.32
N HIS A 11 -8.09 17.35 1.42
CA HIS A 11 -7.15 17.07 0.34
C HIS A 11 -7.81 16.42 -0.89
N ALA A 12 -7.44 16.87 -2.09
CA ALA A 12 -8.02 16.40 -3.35
C ALA A 12 -7.88 14.88 -3.57
N SER A 13 -6.84 14.27 -3.00
CA SER A 13 -6.64 12.82 -3.01
C SER A 13 -7.70 12.05 -2.21
N SER A 14 -8.13 12.56 -1.05
CA SER A 14 -9.11 11.87 -0.18
C SER A 14 -10.50 11.93 -0.81
N TRP A 15 -10.87 13.09 -1.38
CA TRP A 15 -12.09 13.25 -2.19
C TRP A 15 -12.05 12.42 -3.48
N GLY A 16 -10.91 12.38 -4.17
CA GLY A 16 -10.74 11.54 -5.36
C GLY A 16 -10.88 10.05 -5.06
N TYR A 17 -10.27 9.57 -3.98
CA TYR A 17 -10.37 8.17 -3.56
C TYR A 17 -11.78 7.84 -3.07
N ALA A 18 -12.45 8.76 -2.39
CA ALA A 18 -13.86 8.62 -2.03
C ALA A 18 -14.75 8.47 -3.28
N CYS A 19 -14.60 9.35 -4.27
CA CYS A 19 -15.34 9.27 -5.52
C CYS A 19 -15.02 7.99 -6.31
N PHE A 20 -13.76 7.55 -6.31
CA PHE A 20 -13.37 6.27 -6.91
C PHE A 20 -14.09 5.09 -6.25
N LEU A 21 -14.08 5.02 -4.91
CA LEU A 21 -14.79 3.99 -4.16
C LEU A 21 -16.30 4.04 -4.42
N THR A 22 -16.91 5.22 -4.55
CA THR A 22 -18.33 5.37 -4.94
C THR A 22 -18.58 4.82 -6.36
N VAL A 23 -17.80 5.21 -7.36
CA VAL A 23 -17.91 4.66 -8.74
C VAL A 23 -17.81 3.13 -8.72
N ASN A 24 -16.79 2.60 -8.03
CA ASN A 24 -16.57 1.17 -7.85
C ASN A 24 -17.72 0.46 -7.09
N ALA A 25 -18.39 1.15 -6.16
CA ALA A 25 -19.59 0.65 -5.48
C ALA A 25 -20.84 0.60 -6.39
N THR A 26 -20.96 1.52 -7.35
CA THR A 26 -22.08 1.50 -8.32
C THR A 26 -21.95 0.43 -9.41
N SER A 27 -20.73 -0.07 -9.66
CA SER A 27 -20.40 -0.79 -10.90
C SER A 27 -19.66 -2.12 -10.72
N VAL A 28 -18.85 -2.31 -9.68
CA VAL A 28 -18.06 -3.54 -9.46
C VAL A 28 -18.53 -4.29 -8.22
N TRP A 29 -18.80 -3.57 -7.13
CA TRP A 29 -19.19 -4.16 -5.85
C TRP A 29 -20.72 -4.33 -5.79
N GLY A 30 -21.24 -5.07 -6.76
CA GLY A 30 -22.68 -5.24 -6.98
C GLY A 30 -23.04 -6.41 -7.87
N GLY A 31 -22.67 -6.42 -9.16
CA GLY A 31 -23.26 -7.34 -10.15
C GLY A 31 -24.75 -7.08 -10.47
N ILE A 32 -25.43 -6.35 -9.58
CA ILE A 32 -26.64 -5.56 -9.77
C ILE A 32 -26.24 -4.09 -9.63
N PHE A 33 -26.69 -3.26 -10.55
CA PHE A 33 -26.41 -1.84 -10.67
C PHE A 33 -27.47 -1.05 -9.88
N PRO A 34 -27.12 -0.29 -8.82
CA PRO A 34 -28.10 0.42 -7.99
C PRO A 34 -28.94 1.47 -8.73
N PHE A 35 -28.46 1.90 -9.90
CA PHE A 35 -28.92 3.09 -10.62
C PHE A 35 -29.33 2.81 -12.08
N LEU A 36 -29.52 1.55 -12.48
CA LEU A 36 -30.14 1.17 -13.75
C LEU A 36 -31.53 0.56 -13.51
N PRO A 37 -32.50 0.66 -14.44
CA PRO A 37 -33.83 0.09 -14.27
C PRO A 37 -33.79 -1.42 -14.01
N LEU A 38 -34.64 -1.93 -13.11
CA LEU A 38 -34.67 -3.37 -12.78
C LEU A 38 -35.04 -4.23 -14.00
N GLU A 39 -35.89 -3.72 -14.89
CA GLU A 39 -36.26 -4.36 -16.16
C GLU A 39 -35.06 -4.71 -17.07
N PHE A 40 -33.96 -3.94 -16.97
CA PHE A 40 -32.72 -4.19 -17.71
C PHE A 40 -31.84 -5.26 -17.03
N GLN A 41 -32.02 -5.50 -15.72
CA GLN A 41 -31.11 -6.30 -14.89
C GLN A 41 -31.49 -7.78 -14.85
N THR A 42 -31.74 -8.37 -16.02
CA THR A 42 -32.04 -9.80 -16.14
C THR A 42 -30.87 -10.65 -15.62
N VAL A 43 -31.16 -11.91 -15.29
CA VAL A 43 -30.14 -12.90 -14.88
C VAL A 43 -29.05 -13.05 -15.96
N GLU A 44 -29.41 -12.98 -17.24
CA GLU A 44 -28.44 -13.05 -18.35
C GLU A 44 -27.53 -11.81 -18.41
N VAL A 45 -28.09 -10.61 -18.24
CA VAL A 45 -27.33 -9.34 -18.22
C VAL A 45 -26.39 -9.27 -17.02
N THR A 46 -26.91 -9.56 -15.82
CA THR A 46 -26.14 -9.49 -14.56
C THR A 46 -25.02 -10.52 -14.51
N LEU A 47 -25.25 -11.76 -14.96
CA LEU A 47 -24.22 -12.78 -15.06
C LEU A 47 -23.19 -12.52 -16.18
N THR A 48 -23.63 -12.07 -17.36
CA THR A 48 -22.71 -11.70 -18.46
C THR A 48 -21.78 -10.57 -18.00
N PHE A 49 -22.35 -9.55 -17.35
CA PHE A 49 -21.57 -8.47 -16.77
C PHE A 49 -20.58 -9.01 -15.73
N PHE A 50 -21.07 -9.75 -14.72
CA PHE A 50 -20.22 -10.23 -13.64
C PHE A 50 -19.07 -11.11 -14.14
N LEU A 51 -19.35 -12.09 -15.01
CA LEU A 51 -18.33 -13.03 -15.47
C LEU A 51 -17.24 -12.34 -16.31
N THR A 52 -17.63 -11.44 -17.21
CA THR A 52 -16.69 -10.66 -18.03
C THR A 52 -15.89 -9.67 -17.20
N GLN A 53 -16.53 -8.99 -16.24
CA GLN A 53 -15.89 -8.07 -15.30
C GLN A 53 -14.90 -8.81 -14.39
N ALA A 54 -15.30 -9.95 -13.79
CA ALA A 54 -14.48 -10.72 -12.86
C ALA A 54 -13.19 -11.24 -13.50
N VAL A 55 -13.29 -11.82 -14.70
CA VAL A 55 -12.14 -12.30 -15.48
C VAL A 55 -11.23 -11.13 -15.86
N ALA A 56 -11.79 -10.01 -16.31
CA ALA A 56 -11.01 -8.83 -16.69
C ALA A 56 -10.35 -8.13 -15.49
N PHE A 57 -11.02 -8.05 -14.34
CA PHE A 57 -10.54 -7.41 -13.11
C PHE A 57 -9.41 -8.24 -12.49
N GLY A 58 -9.67 -9.51 -12.17
CA GLY A 58 -8.64 -10.43 -11.64
C GLY A 58 -7.47 -10.64 -12.61
N GLY A 59 -7.78 -10.74 -13.92
CA GLY A 59 -6.78 -10.78 -14.99
C GLY A 59 -5.93 -9.52 -15.06
N ALA A 60 -6.51 -8.33 -14.90
CA ALA A 60 -5.76 -7.06 -14.89
C ALA A 60 -4.83 -6.93 -13.67
N PHE A 61 -5.20 -7.46 -12.49
CA PHE A 61 -4.29 -7.52 -11.34
C PHE A 61 -3.10 -8.44 -11.60
N LEU A 62 -3.33 -9.64 -12.15
CA LEU A 62 -2.27 -10.58 -12.51
C LEU A 62 -1.38 -10.02 -13.64
N ALA A 63 -1.97 -9.40 -14.66
CA ALA A 63 -1.24 -8.74 -15.75
C ALA A 63 -0.44 -7.53 -15.25
N SER A 64 -0.91 -6.81 -14.24
CA SER A 64 -0.17 -5.70 -13.60
C SER A 64 1.03 -6.22 -12.78
N MET A 65 0.86 -7.34 -12.06
CA MET A 65 1.94 -8.02 -11.35
C MET A 65 3.03 -8.51 -12.32
N LEU A 66 2.65 -9.26 -13.36
CA LEU A 66 3.59 -9.78 -14.36
C LEU A 66 4.19 -8.66 -15.22
N GLY A 67 3.39 -7.65 -15.57
CA GLY A 67 3.80 -6.49 -16.37
C GLY A 67 4.79 -5.59 -15.64
N SER A 68 4.61 -5.34 -14.33
CA SER A 68 5.60 -4.61 -13.53
C SER A 68 6.91 -5.40 -13.36
N TYR A 69 6.84 -6.73 -13.25
CA TYR A 69 8.03 -7.59 -13.18
C TYR A 69 8.81 -7.68 -14.50
N PHE A 70 8.12 -7.81 -15.64
CA PHE A 70 8.75 -8.01 -16.96
C PHE A 70 9.01 -6.72 -17.75
N PHE A 71 8.15 -5.70 -17.60
CA PHE A 71 8.17 -4.45 -18.37
C PHE A 71 8.08 -3.21 -17.44
N PRO A 72 9.01 -3.03 -16.47
CA PRO A 72 8.90 -2.02 -15.42
C PRO A 72 8.76 -0.58 -15.95
N TYR A 73 9.38 -0.23 -17.07
CA TYR A 73 9.22 1.10 -17.69
C TYR A 73 7.78 1.39 -18.16
N GLY A 74 7.05 0.37 -18.62
CA GLY A 74 5.63 0.47 -18.95
C GLY A 74 4.78 0.68 -17.69
N ALA A 75 5.06 -0.08 -16.63
CA ALA A 75 4.39 0.07 -15.34
C ALA A 75 4.63 1.45 -14.69
N ARG A 76 5.85 2.02 -14.81
CA ARG A 76 6.14 3.41 -14.37
C ARG A 76 5.26 4.43 -15.10
N ARG A 77 5.08 4.25 -16.42
CA ARG A 77 4.28 5.13 -17.29
C ARG A 77 2.76 4.92 -17.22
N MET A 78 2.24 4.04 -16.35
CA MET A 78 0.79 3.76 -16.22
C MET A 78 -0.07 5.03 -16.32
N LEU A 79 -0.85 5.15 -17.40
CA LEU A 79 -1.52 6.37 -17.79
C LEU A 79 -2.84 6.54 -17.04
N VAL A 80 -2.96 7.59 -16.24
CA VAL A 80 -4.21 7.97 -15.55
C VAL A 80 -5.38 8.13 -16.55
N SER A 81 -5.10 8.73 -17.71
CA SER A 81 -6.05 8.88 -18.80
C SER A 81 -6.54 7.55 -19.37
N LEU A 82 -5.68 6.54 -19.50
CA LEU A 82 -6.09 5.22 -20.01
C LEU A 82 -7.11 4.56 -19.09
N SER A 83 -6.81 4.49 -17.78
CA SER A 83 -7.75 3.88 -16.83
C SER A 83 -9.04 4.69 -16.67
N ALA A 84 -8.99 6.03 -16.75
CA ALA A 84 -10.19 6.87 -16.74
C ALA A 84 -11.05 6.69 -18.01
N VAL A 85 -10.43 6.60 -19.19
CA VAL A 85 -11.12 6.34 -20.47
C VAL A 85 -11.73 4.94 -20.49
N LEU A 86 -11.06 3.92 -19.97
CA LEU A 86 -11.62 2.57 -19.85
C LEU A 86 -12.85 2.53 -18.93
N LEU A 87 -12.82 3.25 -17.79
CA LEU A 87 -14.00 3.41 -16.93
C LEU A 87 -15.15 4.11 -17.66
N PHE A 88 -14.86 5.26 -18.30
CA PHE A 88 -15.85 6.02 -19.04
C PHE A 88 -16.51 5.20 -20.16
N LEU A 89 -15.71 4.54 -21.01
CA LEU A 89 -16.20 3.71 -22.09
C LEU A 89 -16.99 2.51 -21.56
N GLY A 90 -16.54 1.85 -20.49
CA GLY A 90 -17.24 0.71 -19.92
C GLY A 90 -18.62 1.08 -19.34
N SER A 91 -18.71 2.20 -18.61
CA SER A 91 -20.00 2.76 -18.19
C SER A 91 -20.87 3.22 -19.37
N ALA A 92 -20.29 3.81 -20.41
CA ALA A 92 -21.01 4.21 -21.62
C ALA A 92 -21.56 2.99 -22.40
N CYS A 93 -20.86 1.85 -22.39
CA CYS A 93 -21.37 0.60 -22.95
C CYS A 93 -22.59 0.08 -22.16
N LEU A 94 -22.59 0.14 -20.83
CA LEU A 94 -23.76 -0.24 -20.02
C LEU A 94 -24.97 0.65 -20.30
N ILE A 95 -24.77 1.97 -20.42
CA ILE A 95 -25.85 2.89 -20.80
C ILE A 95 -26.34 2.59 -22.22
N THR A 96 -25.44 2.37 -23.17
CA THR A 96 -25.79 2.03 -24.57
C THR A 96 -26.62 0.74 -24.65
N ALA A 97 -26.30 -0.26 -23.83
CA ALA A 97 -27.04 -1.52 -23.77
C ALA A 97 -28.53 -1.35 -23.40
N MET A 98 -28.89 -0.33 -22.62
CA MET A 98 -30.29 -0.01 -22.28
C MET A 98 -31.10 0.46 -23.50
N TYR A 99 -30.45 1.11 -24.48
CA TYR A 99 -31.11 1.68 -25.67
C TYR A 99 -30.99 0.78 -26.91
N VAL A 100 -30.01 -0.13 -26.95
CA VAL A 100 -29.74 -1.02 -28.10
C VAL A 100 -29.97 -2.48 -27.72
N ALA A 101 -31.23 -2.84 -27.46
CA ALA A 101 -31.64 -4.17 -26.99
C ALA A 101 -31.08 -5.33 -27.82
N SER A 102 -31.02 -5.19 -29.16
CA SER A 102 -30.49 -6.20 -30.09
C SER A 102 -28.99 -6.51 -29.94
N ALA A 103 -28.25 -5.66 -29.22
CA ALA A 103 -26.82 -5.83 -28.93
C ALA A 103 -26.52 -5.73 -27.43
N ALA A 104 -27.53 -5.75 -26.56
CA ALA A 104 -27.38 -5.46 -25.13
C ALA A 104 -26.34 -6.37 -24.45
N ILE A 105 -26.42 -7.69 -24.65
CA ILE A 105 -25.47 -8.66 -24.08
C ILE A 105 -24.02 -8.39 -24.53
N ALA A 106 -23.82 -7.99 -25.79
CA ALA A 106 -22.49 -7.66 -26.32
C ALA A 106 -21.93 -6.36 -25.71
N PHE A 107 -22.77 -5.32 -25.58
CA PHE A 107 -22.39 -4.08 -24.90
C PHE A 107 -22.17 -4.27 -23.40
N VAL A 108 -22.95 -5.13 -22.74
CA VAL A 108 -22.79 -5.49 -21.33
C VAL A 108 -21.47 -6.24 -21.10
N GLY A 109 -21.15 -7.22 -21.93
CA GLY A 109 -19.88 -7.95 -21.86
C GLY A 109 -18.66 -7.05 -22.12
N ALA A 110 -18.75 -6.17 -23.12
CA ALA A 110 -17.71 -5.15 -23.37
C ALA A 110 -17.58 -4.18 -22.18
N GLY A 111 -18.70 -3.73 -21.63
CA GLY A 111 -18.76 -2.88 -20.43
C GLY A 111 -18.10 -3.52 -19.22
N GLY A 112 -18.36 -4.81 -18.98
CA GLY A 112 -17.72 -5.62 -17.94
C GLY A 112 -16.20 -5.67 -18.09
N VAL A 113 -15.70 -6.00 -19.28
CA VAL A 113 -14.24 -6.04 -19.54
C VAL A 113 -13.60 -4.66 -19.32
N LEU A 114 -14.20 -3.60 -19.88
CA LEU A 114 -13.67 -2.23 -19.80
C LEU A 114 -13.68 -1.70 -18.35
N LEU A 115 -14.77 -1.90 -17.60
CA LEU A 115 -14.85 -1.53 -16.19
C LEU A 115 -13.90 -2.37 -15.31
N GLY A 116 -13.72 -3.66 -15.62
CA GLY A 116 -12.73 -4.50 -14.94
C GLY A 116 -11.30 -3.98 -15.08
N ILE A 117 -10.83 -3.77 -16.31
CA ILE A 117 -9.47 -3.25 -16.54
C ILE A 117 -9.33 -1.80 -16.02
N GLY A 118 -10.35 -0.97 -16.20
CA GLY A 118 -10.38 0.43 -15.72
C GLY A 118 -10.30 0.53 -14.19
N CYS A 119 -11.10 -0.24 -13.46
CA CYS A 119 -11.10 -0.26 -11.99
C CYS A 119 -9.77 -0.79 -11.44
N ALA A 120 -9.26 -1.90 -11.97
CA ALA A 120 -7.97 -2.45 -11.55
C ALA A 120 -6.82 -1.43 -11.78
N GLY A 121 -6.84 -0.73 -12.91
CA GLY A 121 -5.90 0.34 -13.20
C GLY A 121 -5.98 1.52 -12.22
N MET A 122 -7.19 1.97 -11.85
CA MET A 122 -7.38 3.02 -10.85
C MET A 122 -6.96 2.58 -9.44
N PHE A 123 -7.26 1.34 -9.03
CA PHE A 123 -6.74 0.78 -7.77
C PHE A 123 -5.20 0.81 -7.73
N MET A 124 -4.52 0.47 -8.83
CA MET A 124 -3.06 0.55 -8.94
C MET A 124 -2.53 1.98 -8.87
N LEU A 125 -3.22 2.95 -9.47
CA LEU A 125 -2.82 4.37 -9.41
C LEU A 125 -2.96 4.93 -8.00
N TRP A 126 -4.05 4.61 -7.30
CA TRP A 126 -4.22 4.97 -5.88
C TRP A 126 -3.19 4.26 -4.98
N GLN A 127 -2.90 2.99 -5.22
CA GLN A 127 -1.84 2.26 -4.51
C GLN A 127 -0.46 2.93 -4.68
N ARG A 128 -0.09 3.34 -5.89
CA ARG A 128 1.18 4.06 -6.15
C ARG A 128 1.25 5.35 -5.35
N TYR A 129 0.17 6.11 -5.32
CA TYR A 129 0.10 7.36 -4.57
C TYR A 129 0.17 7.14 -3.05
N PHE A 130 -0.62 6.23 -2.47
CA PHE A 130 -0.55 5.96 -1.03
C PHE A 130 0.76 5.29 -0.59
N ALA A 131 1.47 4.61 -1.50
CA ALA A 131 2.82 4.10 -1.25
C ALA A 131 3.89 5.20 -1.27
N SER A 132 3.73 6.26 -2.08
CA SER A 132 4.72 7.35 -2.15
C SER A 132 4.66 8.32 -0.98
N LEU A 133 3.50 8.43 -0.32
CA LEU A 133 3.32 9.22 0.90
C LEU A 133 3.92 8.53 2.13
N ASP A 134 4.30 9.32 3.13
CA ASP A 134 4.69 8.80 4.44
C ASP A 134 3.54 7.96 5.06
N ALA A 135 3.91 7.05 5.96
CA ALA A 135 2.94 6.11 6.53
C ALA A 135 1.77 6.76 7.28
N ARG A 136 1.95 7.96 7.85
CA ARG A 136 0.89 8.68 8.56
C ARG A 136 -0.04 9.38 7.57
N THR A 137 0.50 10.19 6.66
CA THR A 137 -0.30 10.94 5.69
C THR A 137 -0.99 10.02 4.70
N GLY A 138 -0.31 8.98 4.21
CA GLY A 138 -0.86 7.96 3.33
C GLY A 138 -2.03 7.20 3.96
N ASN A 139 -1.84 6.60 5.15
CA ASN A 139 -2.90 5.88 5.84
C ASN A 139 -4.07 6.80 6.22
N PHE A 140 -3.80 8.05 6.66
CA PHE A 140 -4.86 9.00 7.02
C PHE A 140 -5.72 9.41 5.82
N ARG A 141 -5.09 9.84 4.70
CA ARG A 141 -5.80 10.22 3.47
C ARG A 141 -6.64 9.06 2.91
N LEU A 142 -6.11 7.83 2.99
CA LEU A 142 -6.81 6.61 2.59
C LEU A 142 -8.07 6.39 3.45
N ILE A 143 -7.94 6.34 4.79
CA ILE A 143 -9.08 6.06 5.68
C ILE A 143 -10.15 7.16 5.59
N VAL A 144 -9.74 8.43 5.48
CA VAL A 144 -10.67 9.55 5.28
C VAL A 144 -11.42 9.41 3.95
N GLY A 145 -10.75 9.01 2.86
CA GLY A 145 -11.43 8.71 1.60
C GLY A 145 -12.44 7.55 1.72
N THR A 146 -12.07 6.47 2.40
CA THR A 146 -12.99 5.35 2.73
C THR A 146 -14.17 5.80 3.58
N ALA A 147 -13.98 6.74 4.51
CA ALA A 147 -15.06 7.27 5.35
C ALA A 147 -16.00 8.24 4.60
N ILE A 148 -15.51 8.95 3.58
CA ILE A 148 -16.32 9.90 2.79
C ILE A 148 -17.15 9.19 1.71
N ALA A 149 -16.64 8.13 1.07
CA ALA A 149 -17.31 7.45 -0.05
C ALA A 149 -18.78 7.02 0.21
N PRO A 150 -19.14 6.54 1.42
CA PRO A 150 -20.52 6.17 1.75
C PRO A 150 -21.49 7.35 1.77
N PHE A 151 -21.05 8.55 2.17
CA PHE A 151 -21.89 9.75 2.12
C PHE A 151 -22.16 10.19 0.69
N ILE A 152 -21.15 10.09 -0.20
CA ILE A 152 -21.34 10.36 -1.63
C ILE A 152 -22.28 9.31 -2.25
N TYR A 153 -22.10 8.02 -1.93
CA TYR A 153 -22.96 6.94 -2.41
C TYR A 153 -24.42 7.11 -1.97
N LEU A 154 -24.67 7.44 -0.69
CA LEU A 154 -26.02 7.68 -0.17
C LEU A 154 -26.63 8.96 -0.75
N ALA A 155 -25.83 10.00 -1.00
CA ALA A 155 -26.31 11.22 -1.65
C ALA A 155 -26.79 10.99 -3.11
N LEU A 156 -26.28 9.97 -3.80
CA LEU A 156 -26.79 9.61 -5.13
C LEU A 156 -28.26 9.14 -5.10
N TYR A 157 -28.72 8.51 -4.01
CA TYR A 157 -30.13 8.12 -3.87
C TYR A 157 -31.10 9.31 -3.71
N LEU A 158 -30.59 10.53 -3.48
CA LEU A 158 -31.38 11.77 -3.50
C LEU A 158 -31.64 12.29 -4.92
N VAL A 159 -30.95 11.74 -5.92
CA VAL A 159 -31.05 12.15 -7.33
C VAL A 159 -31.87 11.12 -8.11
N PRO A 160 -32.76 11.51 -9.03
CA PRO A 160 -33.52 10.58 -9.86
C PRO A 160 -32.64 9.56 -10.60
N ILE A 161 -33.07 8.30 -10.60
CA ILE A 161 -32.32 7.15 -11.14
C ILE A 161 -31.85 7.38 -12.59
N ALA A 162 -32.74 7.96 -13.41
CA ALA A 162 -32.47 8.30 -14.81
C ALA A 162 -31.34 9.32 -15.02
N LEU A 163 -30.94 10.06 -13.98
CA LEU A 163 -29.79 10.99 -14.00
C LEU A 163 -28.55 10.36 -13.36
N THR A 164 -28.70 9.59 -12.26
CA THR A 164 -27.55 8.96 -11.57
C THR A 164 -26.76 8.01 -12.47
N ALA A 165 -27.42 7.30 -13.38
CA ALA A 165 -26.76 6.46 -14.38
C ALA A 165 -25.72 7.23 -15.21
N PHE A 166 -26.01 8.49 -15.56
CA PHE A 166 -25.13 9.36 -16.34
C PHE A 166 -24.13 10.14 -15.47
N LEU A 167 -24.48 10.48 -14.22
CA LEU A 167 -23.57 11.18 -13.30
C LEU A 167 -22.27 10.40 -13.05
N VAL A 168 -22.34 9.06 -12.97
CA VAL A 168 -21.18 8.19 -12.75
C VAL A 168 -20.11 8.38 -13.84
N PRO A 169 -20.38 8.16 -15.15
CA PRO A 169 -19.40 8.40 -16.22
C PRO A 169 -19.15 9.87 -16.54
N LEU A 170 -20.15 10.77 -16.45
CA LEU A 170 -19.98 12.16 -16.90
C LEU A 170 -19.35 13.08 -15.85
N ILE A 171 -19.47 12.76 -14.55
CA ILE A 171 -18.93 13.60 -13.48
C ILE A 171 -17.94 12.83 -12.61
N PHE A 172 -18.34 11.70 -12.01
CA PHE A 172 -17.49 11.04 -11.00
C PHE A 172 -16.23 10.37 -11.59
N VAL A 173 -16.31 9.78 -12.78
CA VAL A 173 -15.12 9.22 -13.46
C VAL A 173 -14.12 10.31 -13.88
N PRO A 174 -14.52 11.41 -14.56
CA PRO A 174 -13.64 12.55 -14.83
C PRO A 174 -13.06 13.21 -13.56
N LEU A 175 -13.88 13.40 -12.52
CA LEU A 175 -13.43 13.98 -11.24
C LEU A 175 -12.38 13.08 -10.57
N CYS A 176 -12.63 11.77 -10.51
CA CYS A 176 -11.65 10.78 -10.04
C CYS A 176 -10.35 10.85 -10.86
N GLY A 177 -10.45 10.85 -12.19
CA GLY A 177 -9.29 10.97 -13.09
C GLY A 177 -8.48 12.25 -12.87
N LEU A 178 -9.15 13.39 -12.65
CA LEU A 178 -8.53 14.67 -12.33
C LEU A 178 -7.85 14.64 -10.96
N CYS A 179 -8.52 14.13 -9.91
CA CYS A 179 -7.95 14.01 -8.58
C CYS A 179 -6.70 13.10 -8.58
N VAL A 180 -6.72 11.98 -9.31
CA VAL A 180 -5.52 11.13 -9.49
C VAL A 180 -4.44 11.87 -10.27
N ALA A 181 -4.79 12.56 -11.36
CA ALA A 181 -3.82 13.30 -12.17
C ALA A 181 -3.14 14.46 -11.42
N LEU A 182 -3.84 15.09 -10.47
CA LEU A 182 -3.28 16.05 -9.52
C LEU A 182 -2.40 15.34 -8.47
N SER A 183 -2.91 14.29 -7.83
CA SER A 183 -2.18 13.49 -6.83
C SER A 183 -0.85 12.94 -7.37
N VAL A 184 -0.80 12.52 -8.64
CA VAL A 184 0.41 12.03 -9.31
C VAL A 184 1.47 13.13 -9.53
N ARG A 185 1.11 14.43 -9.52
CA ARG A 185 2.08 15.54 -9.59
C ARG A 185 2.80 15.80 -8.26
N GLU A 186 2.20 15.39 -7.14
CA GLU A 186 2.81 15.46 -5.81
C GLU A 186 3.79 14.30 -5.55
N MET A 187 3.78 13.27 -6.39
CA MET A 187 4.47 12.01 -6.15
C MET A 187 5.97 12.13 -6.40
N ASN A 188 6.80 11.89 -5.38
CA ASN A 188 8.24 11.79 -5.59
C ASN A 188 8.60 10.44 -6.26
N PHE A 189 9.14 10.51 -7.48
CA PHE A 189 9.54 9.35 -8.28
C PHE A 189 10.98 8.85 -8.00
N GLU A 190 11.80 9.59 -7.24
CA GLU A 190 13.17 9.22 -6.85
C GLU A 190 13.21 8.17 -5.72
N GLN A 191 12.05 7.74 -5.23
CA GLN A 191 11.96 6.71 -4.20
C GLN A 191 12.34 5.32 -4.77
N PRO A 192 13.12 4.49 -4.04
CA PRO A 192 13.63 3.21 -4.56
C PRO A 192 12.56 2.28 -5.18
N MET A 193 11.33 2.29 -4.67
CA MET A 193 10.22 1.49 -5.20
C MET A 193 9.81 1.82 -6.65
N PHE A 194 10.09 3.05 -7.10
CA PHE A 194 9.83 3.50 -8.46
C PHE A 194 11.06 3.35 -9.36
N GLU A 195 12.27 3.37 -8.79
CA GLU A 195 13.53 3.17 -9.49
C GLU A 195 13.92 1.71 -9.70
N ASP A 196 13.36 0.78 -8.92
CA ASP A 196 13.63 -0.65 -8.99
C ASP A 196 13.35 -1.29 -10.38
N VAL A 197 14.12 -2.34 -10.67
CA VAL A 197 14.01 -3.19 -11.86
C VAL A 197 13.90 -4.64 -11.38
N PRO A 198 12.68 -5.21 -11.25
CA PRO A 198 12.47 -6.47 -10.52
C PRO A 198 13.28 -7.67 -11.01
N ARG A 199 13.58 -7.71 -12.33
CA ARG A 199 14.45 -8.72 -12.97
C ARG A 199 15.91 -8.69 -12.50
N GLN A 200 16.40 -7.59 -11.93
CA GLN A 200 17.74 -7.49 -11.35
C GLN A 200 17.79 -8.01 -9.90
N HIS A 201 16.65 -7.98 -9.19
CA HIS A 201 16.54 -8.40 -7.79
C HIS A 201 15.55 -9.57 -7.55
N PRO A 202 15.56 -10.64 -8.38
CA PRO A 202 14.51 -11.67 -8.37
C PRO A 202 14.44 -12.48 -7.06
N ARG A 203 15.55 -12.53 -6.30
CA ARG A 203 15.57 -13.15 -4.96
C ARG A 203 14.71 -12.37 -3.96
N VAL A 204 14.73 -11.04 -4.03
CA VAL A 204 13.94 -10.17 -3.13
C VAL A 204 12.46 -10.32 -3.45
N TYR A 205 12.09 -10.27 -4.74
CA TYR A 205 10.71 -10.48 -5.20
C TYR A 205 10.17 -11.88 -4.81
N ARG A 206 10.98 -12.93 -4.97
CA ARG A 206 10.60 -14.29 -4.52
C ARG A 206 10.45 -14.38 -3.00
N GLN A 207 11.31 -13.70 -2.23
CA GLN A 207 11.21 -13.67 -0.77
C GLN A 207 9.95 -12.90 -0.31
N VAL A 208 9.63 -11.76 -0.91
CA VAL A 208 8.41 -11.00 -0.60
C VAL A 208 7.15 -11.81 -0.88
N VAL A 209 7.09 -12.56 -2.00
CA VAL A 209 6.00 -13.51 -2.23
C VAL A 209 5.97 -14.61 -1.16
N ALA A 210 7.13 -15.15 -0.76
CA ALA A 210 7.23 -16.20 0.27
C ALA A 210 6.86 -15.74 1.70
N ASP A 211 7.11 -14.47 2.04
CA ASP A 211 6.76 -13.88 3.33
C ASP A 211 5.25 -13.53 3.39
N TYR A 212 4.67 -13.02 2.29
CA TYR A 212 3.32 -12.41 2.28
C TYR A 212 2.18 -13.26 1.69
N TRP A 213 2.44 -14.39 1.01
CA TRP A 213 1.36 -15.22 0.41
C TRP A 213 0.32 -15.70 1.43
N ARG A 214 0.71 -15.97 2.67
CA ARG A 214 -0.23 -16.35 3.74
C ARG A 214 -1.17 -15.22 4.12
N SER A 215 -0.65 -13.98 4.16
CA SER A 215 -1.47 -12.78 4.36
C SER A 215 -2.43 -12.58 3.20
N ALA A 216 -1.96 -12.70 1.96
CA ALA A 216 -2.81 -12.60 0.76
C ALA A 216 -3.92 -13.67 0.72
N LEU A 217 -3.61 -14.92 1.09
CA LEU A 217 -4.61 -15.99 1.22
C LEU A 217 -5.63 -15.71 2.33
N CYS A 218 -5.21 -15.12 3.46
CA CYS A 218 -6.12 -14.71 4.53
C CYS A 218 -7.06 -13.57 4.12
N VAL A 219 -6.63 -12.64 3.24
CA VAL A 219 -7.56 -11.67 2.64
C VAL A 219 -8.46 -12.37 1.62
N GLY A 220 -7.90 -13.24 0.78
CA GLY A 220 -8.62 -13.93 -0.28
C GLY A 220 -9.73 -14.84 0.23
N SER A 221 -9.58 -15.49 1.37
CA SER A 221 -10.67 -16.29 1.97
C SER A 221 -11.81 -15.43 2.52
N LEU A 222 -11.52 -14.23 3.05
CA LEU A 222 -12.54 -13.25 3.45
C LEU A 222 -13.24 -12.63 2.23
N ALA A 223 -12.49 -12.43 1.15
CA ALA A 223 -13.02 -12.00 -0.14
C ALA A 223 -13.92 -13.07 -0.77
N LEU A 224 -13.54 -14.35 -0.66
CA LEU A 224 -14.37 -15.50 -1.04
C LEU A 224 -15.68 -15.49 -0.27
N VAL A 225 -15.67 -15.26 1.04
CA VAL A 225 -16.90 -15.14 1.86
C VAL A 225 -17.83 -14.04 1.35
N ALA A 226 -17.30 -12.84 1.11
CA ALA A 226 -18.07 -11.74 0.53
C ALA A 226 -18.59 -12.08 -0.88
N GLY A 227 -17.81 -12.82 -1.68
CA GLY A 227 -18.22 -13.37 -2.97
C GLY A 227 -19.41 -14.32 -2.84
N VAL A 228 -19.31 -15.35 -1.99
CA VAL A 228 -20.36 -16.36 -1.75
C VAL A 228 -21.67 -15.69 -1.36
N ILE A 229 -21.61 -14.75 -0.42
CA ILE A 229 -22.78 -13.98 0.03
C ILE A 229 -23.36 -13.13 -1.11
N ARG A 230 -22.53 -12.61 -2.04
CA ARG A 230 -23.03 -11.89 -3.21
C ARG A 230 -23.72 -12.80 -4.22
N GLY A 231 -23.17 -14.00 -4.46
CA GLY A 231 -23.80 -14.99 -5.35
C GLY A 231 -25.20 -15.35 -4.87
N ILE A 232 -25.36 -15.56 -3.55
CA ILE A 232 -26.67 -15.79 -2.91
C ILE A 232 -27.59 -14.56 -3.04
N ALA A 233 -27.07 -13.36 -2.76
CA ALA A 233 -27.83 -12.11 -2.81
C ALA A 233 -28.27 -11.69 -4.24
N LEU A 234 -27.72 -12.29 -5.29
CA LEU A 234 -28.19 -12.12 -6.67
C LEU A 234 -29.46 -12.94 -6.95
N LEU A 235 -29.64 -14.07 -6.25
CA LEU A 235 -30.79 -14.97 -6.43
C LEU A 235 -32.06 -14.48 -5.71
N HIS A 236 -31.93 -13.47 -4.83
CA HIS A 236 -33.00 -12.94 -3.98
C HIS A 236 -33.09 -11.41 -4.12
N GLU A 237 -33.99 -10.92 -4.98
CA GLU A 237 -34.04 -9.50 -5.39
C GLU A 237 -34.10 -8.51 -4.21
N GLU A 238 -34.90 -8.79 -3.18
CA GLU A 238 -35.05 -7.95 -1.97
C GLU A 238 -33.72 -7.72 -1.21
N ILE A 239 -32.78 -8.65 -1.32
CA ILE A 239 -31.48 -8.62 -0.62
C ILE A 239 -30.45 -7.79 -1.40
N SER A 240 -30.59 -7.75 -2.73
CA SER A 240 -29.57 -7.28 -3.66
C SER A 240 -29.14 -5.81 -3.45
N SER A 241 -30.09 -4.92 -3.18
CA SER A 241 -29.91 -3.47 -3.00
C SER A 241 -29.47 -3.11 -1.57
N LEU A 242 -30.02 -3.82 -0.58
CA LEU A 242 -29.67 -3.68 0.83
C LEU A 242 -28.18 -3.97 1.05
N VAL A 243 -27.64 -5.01 0.39
CA VAL A 243 -26.23 -5.40 0.50
C VAL A 243 -25.27 -4.32 0.01
N ASN A 244 -25.56 -3.60 -1.08
CA ASN A 244 -24.66 -2.55 -1.57
C ASN A 244 -24.63 -1.36 -0.60
N SER A 245 -25.79 -1.00 -0.03
CA SER A 245 -25.90 0.00 1.04
C SER A 245 -25.21 -0.44 2.34
N ALA A 246 -25.34 -1.72 2.70
CA ALA A 246 -24.68 -2.31 3.87
C ALA A 246 -23.15 -2.41 3.72
N SER A 247 -22.65 -2.63 2.49
CA SER A 247 -21.22 -2.57 2.15
C SER A 247 -20.65 -1.17 2.38
N MET A 248 -21.38 -0.12 1.95
CA MET A 248 -20.99 1.27 2.20
C MET A 248 -21.11 1.68 3.67
N LEU A 249 -22.16 1.25 4.38
CA LEU A 249 -22.25 1.47 5.83
C LEU A 249 -21.12 0.73 6.58
N GLY A 250 -20.78 -0.49 6.15
CA GLY A 250 -19.69 -1.29 6.67
C GLY A 250 -18.32 -0.64 6.46
N SER A 251 -18.05 -0.06 5.30
CA SER A 251 -16.80 0.66 5.04
C SER A 251 -16.69 1.95 5.87
N PHE A 252 -17.79 2.67 6.09
CA PHE A 252 -17.83 3.80 7.04
C PHE A 252 -17.51 3.35 8.47
N ILE A 253 -18.18 2.30 8.97
CA ILE A 253 -17.95 1.78 10.33
C ILE A 253 -16.49 1.31 10.49
N ALA A 254 -15.96 0.57 9.51
CA ALA A 254 -14.57 0.12 9.50
C ALA A 254 -13.58 1.30 9.55
N ALA A 255 -13.80 2.35 8.77
CA ALA A 255 -12.97 3.54 8.74
C ALA A 255 -13.06 4.35 10.06
N ALA A 256 -14.28 4.53 10.59
CA ALA A 256 -14.52 5.23 11.85
C ALA A 256 -13.88 4.50 13.05
N VAL A 257 -14.04 3.18 13.15
CA VAL A 257 -13.40 2.36 14.20
C VAL A 257 -11.88 2.44 14.10
N LEU A 258 -11.31 2.35 12.89
CA LEU A 258 -9.86 2.42 12.71
C LEU A 258 -9.29 3.82 13.07
N LEU A 259 -9.98 4.90 12.70
CA LEU A 259 -9.61 6.27 13.11
C LEU A 259 -9.72 6.48 14.63
N VAL A 260 -10.78 5.99 15.27
CA VAL A 260 -10.97 6.11 16.73
C VAL A 260 -9.88 5.34 17.49
N LEU A 261 -9.58 4.10 17.08
CA LEU A 261 -8.50 3.32 17.68
C LEU A 261 -7.14 4.01 17.51
N TRP A 262 -6.84 4.52 16.32
CA TRP A 262 -5.58 5.21 16.01
C TRP A 262 -5.43 6.59 16.71
N HIS A 263 -6.53 7.29 16.92
CA HIS A 263 -6.53 8.52 17.70
C HIS A 263 -6.30 8.25 19.20
N ARG A 264 -6.82 7.12 19.72
CA ARG A 264 -6.72 6.75 21.15
C ARG A 264 -5.41 6.04 21.51
N MET A 265 -4.87 5.19 20.64
CA MET A 265 -3.74 4.30 20.96
C MET A 265 -2.78 4.11 19.78
N SER A 266 -1.51 3.81 20.10
CA SER A 266 -0.57 3.22 19.16
C SER A 266 -0.67 1.70 19.21
N PHE A 267 -0.78 1.03 18.05
CA PHE A 267 -0.93 -0.42 17.97
C PHE A 267 -0.33 -0.98 16.68
N ARG A 268 -0.02 -2.29 16.68
CA ARG A 268 0.63 -2.99 15.57
C ARG A 268 -0.07 -4.32 15.32
N PHE A 269 -0.47 -4.61 14.08
CA PHE A 269 -1.16 -5.86 13.76
C PHE A 269 -1.00 -6.27 12.29
N GLY A 270 -0.94 -7.58 12.03
CA GLY A 270 -0.88 -8.12 10.67
C GLY A 270 -2.24 -8.66 10.21
N LEU A 271 -2.44 -8.78 8.89
CA LEU A 271 -3.69 -9.29 8.30
C LEU A 271 -4.06 -10.71 8.80
N ILE A 272 -3.05 -11.56 9.06
CA ILE A 272 -3.24 -12.90 9.65
C ILE A 272 -3.84 -12.81 11.08
N SER A 273 -3.51 -11.78 11.85
CA SER A 273 -4.11 -11.56 13.18
C SER A 273 -5.56 -11.12 13.07
N VAL A 274 -5.89 -10.24 12.11
CA VAL A 274 -7.29 -9.86 11.83
C VAL A 274 -8.10 -11.08 11.42
N PHE A 275 -7.58 -11.89 10.49
CA PHE A 275 -8.22 -13.12 10.05
C PHE A 275 -8.52 -14.06 11.22
N ARG A 276 -7.61 -14.25 12.17
CA ARG A 276 -7.85 -15.11 13.35
C ARG A 276 -8.95 -14.62 14.29
N VAL A 277 -9.16 -13.30 14.39
CA VAL A 277 -10.25 -12.71 15.19
C VAL A 277 -11.59 -12.77 14.46
N VAL A 278 -11.56 -12.56 13.14
CA VAL A 278 -12.74 -12.53 12.25
C VAL A 278 -13.25 -13.94 11.90
N TYR A 279 -12.35 -14.90 11.71
CA TYR A 279 -12.65 -16.27 11.27
C TYR A 279 -13.77 -16.95 12.08
N PRO A 280 -13.73 -17.01 13.43
CA PRO A 280 -14.75 -17.72 14.21
C PRO A 280 -16.14 -17.10 14.04
N LEU A 281 -16.20 -15.78 13.90
CA LEU A 281 -17.44 -15.02 13.71
C LEU A 281 -18.04 -15.27 12.32
N LEU A 282 -17.23 -15.36 11.27
CA LEU A 282 -17.73 -15.70 9.93
C LEU A 282 -18.11 -17.17 9.81
N THR A 283 -17.34 -18.10 10.40
CA THR A 283 -17.68 -19.53 10.43
C THR A 283 -18.97 -19.78 11.21
N LEU A 284 -19.14 -19.17 12.38
CA LEU A 284 -20.43 -19.19 13.11
C LEU A 284 -21.56 -18.56 12.26
N GLY A 285 -21.24 -17.48 11.53
CA GLY A 285 -22.14 -16.83 10.59
C GLY A 285 -22.70 -17.77 9.52
N PHE A 286 -21.83 -18.54 8.87
CA PHE A 286 -22.25 -19.58 7.93
C PHE A 286 -23.01 -20.70 8.61
N LEU A 287 -22.56 -21.20 9.76
CA LEU A 287 -23.20 -22.33 10.44
C LEU A 287 -24.62 -22.02 10.94
N LEU A 288 -24.94 -20.77 11.25
CA LEU A 288 -26.28 -20.33 11.64
C LEU A 288 -27.19 -20.01 10.43
N MET A 289 -26.62 -19.76 9.26
CA MET A 289 -27.35 -19.38 8.04
C MET A 289 -28.55 -20.29 7.70
N PRO A 290 -28.46 -21.64 7.80
CA PRO A 290 -29.58 -22.52 7.44
C PRO A 290 -30.75 -22.51 8.44
N PHE A 291 -30.57 -21.93 9.63
CA PHE A 291 -31.53 -21.98 10.73
C PHE A 291 -32.27 -20.66 10.97
N CYS A 292 -31.71 -19.53 10.54
CA CYS A 292 -32.16 -18.20 10.98
C CYS A 292 -32.87 -17.35 9.90
N GLY A 293 -33.04 -17.87 8.67
CA GLY A 293 -33.87 -17.27 7.63
C GLY A 293 -33.33 -15.99 6.97
N LEU A 294 -34.17 -15.34 6.15
CA LEU A 294 -33.77 -14.21 5.29
C LEU A 294 -33.29 -12.97 6.07
N VAL A 295 -33.95 -12.63 7.17
CA VAL A 295 -33.57 -11.49 8.03
C VAL A 295 -32.14 -11.67 8.58
N TYR A 296 -31.79 -12.90 8.94
CA TYR A 296 -30.44 -13.24 9.36
C TYR A 296 -29.42 -13.13 8.22
N LEU A 297 -29.77 -13.61 7.03
CA LEU A 297 -28.88 -13.57 5.86
C LEU A 297 -28.52 -12.12 5.50
N ASN A 298 -29.47 -11.19 5.60
CA ASN A 298 -29.23 -9.74 5.45
C ASN A 298 -28.23 -9.20 6.49
N ALA A 299 -28.41 -9.54 7.77
CA ALA A 299 -27.53 -9.10 8.84
C ALA A 299 -26.12 -9.70 8.73
N PHE A 300 -26.02 -11.00 8.41
CA PHE A 300 -24.74 -11.67 8.19
C PHE A 300 -24.00 -11.09 6.98
N ALA A 301 -24.72 -10.78 5.90
CA ALA A 301 -24.14 -10.12 4.73
C ALA A 301 -23.54 -8.76 5.09
N ALA A 302 -24.28 -7.89 5.78
CA ALA A 302 -23.78 -6.59 6.23
C ALA A 302 -22.46 -6.71 7.03
N VAL A 303 -22.38 -7.68 7.95
CA VAL A 303 -21.18 -7.94 8.75
C VAL A 303 -20.03 -8.47 7.89
N ALA A 304 -20.29 -9.36 6.94
CA ALA A 304 -19.28 -9.89 6.03
C ALA A 304 -18.69 -8.82 5.09
N TYR A 305 -19.50 -7.89 4.56
CA TYR A 305 -18.99 -6.77 3.77
C TYR A 305 -18.24 -5.75 4.62
N MET A 306 -18.72 -5.41 5.82
CA MET A 306 -17.97 -4.56 6.77
C MET A 306 -16.57 -5.14 7.03
N VAL A 307 -16.49 -6.44 7.28
CA VAL A 307 -15.22 -7.17 7.42
C VAL A 307 -14.36 -7.08 6.15
N PHE A 308 -14.95 -7.32 4.98
CA PHE A 308 -14.18 -7.33 3.73
C PHE A 308 -13.67 -5.94 3.35
N SER A 309 -14.47 -4.87 3.52
CA SER A 309 -14.05 -3.49 3.34
C SER A 309 -12.93 -3.09 4.31
N LEU A 310 -13.01 -3.50 5.58
CA LEU A 310 -11.92 -3.30 6.56
C LEU A 310 -10.63 -3.97 6.06
N VAL A 311 -10.70 -5.23 5.63
CA VAL A 311 -9.48 -5.97 5.23
C VAL A 311 -8.96 -5.52 3.85
N GLN A 312 -9.80 -5.08 2.92
CA GLN A 312 -9.38 -4.45 1.67
C GLN A 312 -8.60 -3.14 1.91
N MET A 313 -9.08 -2.32 2.85
CA MET A 313 -8.39 -1.10 3.29
C MET A 313 -7.04 -1.41 3.94
N LEU A 314 -6.98 -2.39 4.84
CA LEU A 314 -5.74 -2.83 5.49
C LEU A 314 -4.76 -3.50 4.52
N MET A 315 -5.26 -4.19 3.48
CA MET A 315 -4.44 -4.75 2.39
C MET A 315 -3.71 -3.64 1.63
N MET A 316 -4.41 -2.56 1.27
CA MET A 316 -3.81 -1.40 0.60
C MET A 316 -2.71 -0.74 1.47
N MET A 317 -2.96 -0.64 2.78
CA MET A 317 -1.95 -0.15 3.75
C MET A 317 -0.72 -1.07 3.85
N GLN A 318 -0.91 -2.39 3.97
CA GLN A 318 0.22 -3.33 4.04
C GLN A 318 1.02 -3.32 2.74
N CYS A 319 0.37 -3.28 1.57
CA CYS A 319 1.07 -3.14 0.29
C CYS A 319 1.86 -1.82 0.20
N ALA A 320 1.30 -0.71 0.70
CA ALA A 320 2.00 0.59 0.74
C ALA A 320 3.21 0.58 1.67
N GLN A 321 3.10 -0.08 2.84
CA GLN A 321 4.21 -0.30 3.77
C GLN A 321 5.31 -1.17 3.15
N VAL A 322 4.96 -2.35 2.61
CA VAL A 322 5.94 -3.23 1.93
C VAL A 322 6.70 -2.52 0.81
N SER A 323 6.02 -1.64 0.05
CA SER A 323 6.68 -0.84 -0.98
C SER A 323 7.68 0.17 -0.45
N ARG A 324 7.33 0.94 0.60
CA ARG A 324 8.26 1.88 1.24
C ARG A 324 9.41 1.17 1.94
N ASP A 325 9.07 0.21 2.78
CA ASP A 325 9.97 -0.30 3.81
C ASP A 325 10.93 -1.37 3.24
N ARG A 326 10.59 -1.99 2.11
CA ARG A 326 11.42 -2.96 1.37
C ARG A 326 11.78 -2.54 -0.06
N GLY A 327 11.42 -1.33 -0.50
CA GLY A 327 11.72 -0.81 -1.84
C GLY A 327 11.04 -1.55 -3.01
N ILE A 328 9.92 -2.23 -2.75
CA ILE A 328 9.24 -3.09 -3.73
C ILE A 328 8.27 -2.30 -4.59
N ASN A 329 8.24 -2.56 -5.90
CA ASN A 329 7.34 -1.86 -6.80
C ASN A 329 5.85 -1.99 -6.38
N PRO A 330 5.13 -0.87 -6.13
CA PRO A 330 3.76 -0.91 -5.60
C PRO A 330 2.74 -1.61 -6.51
N VAL A 331 2.96 -1.59 -7.83
CA VAL A 331 2.11 -2.29 -8.80
C VAL A 331 2.31 -3.80 -8.72
N PHE A 332 3.52 -4.27 -8.37
CA PHE A 332 3.80 -5.68 -8.19
C PHE A 332 3.11 -6.24 -6.93
N ILE A 333 3.35 -5.62 -5.76
CA ILE A 333 2.88 -6.17 -4.49
C ILE A 333 1.36 -6.11 -4.36
N TYR A 334 0.72 -5.03 -4.80
CA TYR A 334 -0.75 -4.94 -4.83
C TYR A 334 -1.35 -5.74 -6.00
N GLY A 335 -0.60 -5.94 -7.09
CA GLY A 335 -0.95 -6.91 -8.15
C GLY A 335 -1.04 -8.33 -7.63
N PHE A 336 -0.04 -8.76 -6.86
CA PHE A 336 0.01 -10.06 -6.21
C PHE A 336 -1.16 -10.27 -5.22
N PHE A 337 -1.37 -9.32 -4.32
CA PHE A 337 -2.50 -9.38 -3.37
C PHE A 337 -3.84 -9.34 -4.10
N GLY A 338 -4.07 -8.36 -4.97
CA GLY A 338 -5.32 -8.19 -5.71
C GLY A 338 -5.67 -9.37 -6.59
N ALA A 339 -4.68 -10.00 -7.26
CA ALA A 339 -4.92 -11.18 -8.07
C ALA A 339 -5.46 -12.34 -7.23
N ILE A 340 -4.84 -12.65 -6.09
CA ILE A 340 -5.33 -13.69 -5.18
C ILE A 340 -6.73 -13.32 -4.65
N VAL A 341 -6.89 -12.08 -4.17
CA VAL A 341 -8.08 -11.62 -3.47
C VAL A 341 -9.32 -11.58 -4.37
N TYR A 342 -9.22 -10.94 -5.54
CA TYR A 342 -10.36 -10.77 -6.43
C TYR A 342 -10.68 -12.02 -7.25
N ILE A 343 -9.70 -12.90 -7.51
CA ILE A 343 -9.98 -14.24 -8.07
C ILE A 343 -10.73 -15.10 -7.03
N LEU A 344 -10.30 -15.12 -5.77
CA LEU A 344 -11.02 -15.89 -4.73
C LEU A 344 -12.41 -15.31 -4.44
N GLN A 345 -12.61 -13.98 -4.50
CA GLN A 345 -13.95 -13.37 -4.49
C GLN A 345 -14.82 -13.86 -5.65
N SER A 346 -14.25 -13.94 -6.85
CA SER A 346 -14.96 -14.39 -8.06
C SER A 346 -15.35 -15.88 -7.99
N VAL A 347 -14.44 -16.73 -7.48
CA VAL A 347 -14.74 -18.14 -7.17
C VAL A 347 -15.82 -18.26 -6.11
N GLY A 348 -15.78 -17.41 -5.07
CA GLY A 348 -16.83 -17.33 -4.06
C GLY A 348 -18.19 -16.98 -4.66
N PHE A 349 -18.27 -15.95 -5.49
CA PHE A 349 -19.51 -15.56 -6.19
C PHE A 349 -20.06 -16.73 -7.01
N LEU A 350 -19.23 -17.36 -7.85
CA LEU A 350 -19.67 -18.47 -8.69
C LEU A 350 -20.17 -19.66 -7.86
N PHE A 351 -19.55 -19.94 -6.71
CA PHE A 351 -20.02 -20.97 -5.78
C PHE A 351 -21.37 -20.60 -5.11
N GLY A 352 -21.52 -19.35 -4.64
CA GLY A 352 -22.75 -18.87 -4.01
C GLY A 352 -23.92 -18.64 -4.97
N TRP A 353 -23.65 -18.46 -6.26
CA TRP A 353 -24.67 -18.44 -7.31
C TRP A 353 -25.05 -19.86 -7.77
N ALA A 354 -24.07 -20.75 -7.95
CA ALA A 354 -24.32 -22.12 -8.41
C ALA A 354 -24.95 -23.04 -7.36
N SER A 355 -25.10 -22.61 -6.10
CA SER A 355 -25.62 -23.47 -5.02
C SER A 355 -27.09 -23.88 -5.18
N GLU A 356 -27.91 -23.09 -5.88
CA GLU A 356 -29.30 -23.49 -6.20
C GLU A 356 -29.37 -24.47 -7.39
N LEU A 357 -28.33 -24.51 -8.24
CA LEU A 357 -28.28 -25.43 -9.39
C LEU A 357 -27.90 -26.87 -8.99
N THR A 358 -27.30 -27.08 -7.83
CA THR A 358 -26.69 -28.37 -7.44
C THR A 358 -27.50 -29.19 -6.45
N VAL A 359 -28.51 -28.63 -5.79
CA VAL A 359 -29.32 -29.32 -4.77
C VAL A 359 -30.82 -29.09 -5.00
N PRO A 360 -31.62 -30.12 -5.33
CA PRO A 360 -33.03 -29.94 -5.62
C PRO A 360 -33.87 -29.73 -4.34
N ALA A 361 -34.64 -28.64 -4.34
CA ALA A 361 -35.74 -28.28 -3.42
C ALA A 361 -35.42 -28.01 -1.94
N GLY A 362 -35.89 -26.85 -1.46
CA GLY A 362 -35.89 -26.47 -0.05
C GLY A 362 -34.58 -25.85 0.45
N SER A 363 -34.49 -25.61 1.76
CA SER A 363 -33.36 -24.92 2.41
C SER A 363 -32.04 -25.72 2.46
N GLN A 364 -31.97 -26.88 1.81
CA GLN A 364 -30.84 -27.80 1.89
C GLN A 364 -29.55 -27.21 1.30
N TRP A 365 -29.65 -26.36 0.27
CA TRP A 365 -28.49 -25.71 -0.34
C TRP A 365 -27.74 -24.76 0.62
N LEU A 366 -28.43 -24.14 1.58
CA LEU A 366 -27.81 -23.30 2.61
C LEU A 366 -26.82 -24.11 3.48
N TYR A 367 -27.15 -25.37 3.80
CA TYR A 367 -26.26 -26.25 4.56
C TYR A 367 -25.00 -26.61 3.76
N PHE A 368 -25.13 -26.85 2.46
CA PHE A 368 -24.01 -27.12 1.56
C PHE A 368 -23.06 -25.90 1.43
N VAL A 369 -23.63 -24.71 1.24
CA VAL A 369 -22.87 -23.44 1.23
C VAL A 369 -22.19 -23.18 2.56
N ALA A 370 -22.90 -23.37 3.67
CA ALA A 370 -22.36 -23.18 5.02
C ALA A 370 -21.19 -24.11 5.31
N LEU A 371 -21.33 -25.40 4.97
CA LEU A 371 -20.30 -26.42 5.17
C LEU A 371 -19.04 -26.10 4.37
N ILE A 372 -19.15 -25.87 3.05
CA ILE A 372 -17.99 -25.63 2.18
C ILE A 372 -17.31 -24.29 2.51
N SER A 373 -18.07 -23.23 2.79
CA SER A 373 -17.50 -21.94 3.19
C SER A 373 -16.75 -22.04 4.52
N SER A 374 -17.31 -22.75 5.49
CA SER A 374 -16.65 -23.03 6.78
C SER A 374 -15.38 -23.87 6.61
N CYS A 375 -15.41 -24.90 5.77
CA CYS A 375 -14.25 -25.73 5.46
C CYS A 375 -13.15 -24.93 4.74
N GLY A 376 -13.47 -24.10 3.75
CA GLY A 376 -12.50 -23.26 3.04
C GLY A 376 -11.83 -22.22 3.94
N LEU A 377 -12.61 -21.59 4.82
CA LEU A 377 -12.10 -20.74 5.90
C LEU A 377 -11.19 -21.52 6.85
N GLY A 378 -11.58 -22.73 7.29
CA GLY A 378 -10.82 -23.56 8.23
C GLY A 378 -9.50 -24.08 7.65
N ILE A 379 -9.50 -24.49 6.39
CA ILE A 379 -8.29 -24.83 5.63
C ILE A 379 -7.36 -23.60 5.55
N THR A 380 -7.91 -22.41 5.26
CA THR A 380 -7.12 -21.17 5.24
C THR A 380 -6.49 -20.88 6.60
N LEU A 381 -7.21 -21.11 7.71
CA LEU A 381 -6.66 -20.99 9.06
C LEU A 381 -5.45 -21.92 9.24
N LEU A 382 -5.59 -23.22 8.96
CA LEU A 382 -4.53 -24.24 9.11
C LEU A 382 -3.30 -23.99 8.23
N VAL A 383 -3.51 -23.40 7.05
CA VAL A 383 -2.43 -22.97 6.15
C VAL A 383 -1.75 -21.69 6.69
N SER A 384 -2.51 -20.72 7.19
CA SER A 384 -1.97 -19.48 7.75
C SER A 384 -1.09 -19.72 8.99
N THR A 385 -1.54 -20.59 9.91
CA THR A 385 -0.80 -21.01 11.10
C THR A 385 0.38 -21.90 10.76
N GLY A 386 0.41 -22.51 9.58
CA GLY A 386 1.45 -23.45 9.14
C GLY A 386 1.36 -24.82 9.83
N THR A 387 0.25 -25.13 10.50
CA THR A 387 0.05 -26.43 11.16
C THR A 387 -0.11 -27.56 10.16
N LEU A 388 -0.60 -27.27 8.95
CA LEU A 388 -0.84 -28.26 7.89
C LEU A 388 0.47 -28.82 7.25
N PHE A 389 1.55 -28.04 7.21
CA PHE A 389 2.78 -28.36 6.46
C PHE A 389 4.04 -28.39 7.35
N ARG A 390 3.91 -28.97 8.56
CA ARG A 390 4.94 -28.91 9.61
C ARG A 390 6.34 -29.49 9.28
N PRO A 391 6.57 -30.35 8.26
CA PRO A 391 7.92 -30.80 7.91
C PRO A 391 8.77 -29.82 7.07
N MET A 392 8.17 -28.85 6.36
CA MET A 392 8.77 -28.34 5.11
C MET A 392 9.39 -26.93 5.15
N VAL A 393 9.54 -26.30 6.33
CA VAL A 393 10.14 -24.95 6.44
C VAL A 393 11.26 -24.94 7.47
N SER A 394 12.51 -25.05 7.01
CA SER A 394 13.69 -24.82 7.83
C SER A 394 14.07 -23.33 7.85
N LYS A 395 14.57 -22.87 9.00
CA LYS A 395 15.38 -21.65 9.22
C LYS A 395 15.19 -20.49 8.22
N GLY A 396 14.37 -19.49 8.56
CA GLY A 396 14.60 -18.11 8.09
C GLY A 396 13.44 -17.33 7.47
N THR A 397 12.20 -17.84 7.45
CA THR A 397 11.04 -17.03 7.03
C THR A 397 10.82 -15.87 8.00
N VAL A 398 11.06 -14.64 7.55
CA VAL A 398 10.75 -13.42 8.31
C VAL A 398 9.23 -13.29 8.37
N THR A 399 8.67 -13.10 9.55
CA THR A 399 7.23 -12.86 9.72
C THR A 399 6.84 -11.59 8.97
N ALA A 400 5.81 -11.66 8.13
CA ALA A 400 5.24 -10.50 7.44
C ALA A 400 5.06 -9.30 8.39
N ASP A 401 5.55 -8.13 7.96
CA ASP A 401 5.69 -6.95 8.80
C ASP A 401 4.29 -6.44 9.21
N PRO A 402 4.06 -6.15 10.51
CA PRO A 402 2.75 -5.71 11.00
C PRO A 402 2.47 -4.27 10.59
N ILE A 403 1.21 -3.95 10.32
CA ILE A 403 0.76 -2.58 10.05
C ILE A 403 0.93 -1.78 11.34
N GLU A 404 1.85 -0.80 11.32
CA GLU A 404 2.16 0.04 12.49
C GLU A 404 1.33 1.33 12.50
N PHE A 405 0.61 1.57 13.60
CA PHE A 405 -0.10 2.81 13.87
C PHE A 405 0.48 3.49 15.12
N TYR A 406 0.96 4.73 14.95
CA TYR A 406 1.48 5.58 16.03
C TYR A 406 0.42 6.61 16.43
N SER A 407 0.12 6.73 17.73
CA SER A 407 -1.01 7.54 18.23
C SER A 407 -0.98 8.97 17.68
N LEU A 408 -2.09 9.42 17.11
CA LEU A 408 -2.18 10.76 16.52
C LEU A 408 -1.98 11.89 17.55
N ALA A 409 -2.25 11.63 18.82
CA ALA A 409 -2.08 12.56 19.94
C ALA A 409 -0.65 12.60 20.51
N ALA A 410 0.17 11.56 20.25
CA ALA A 410 1.51 11.43 20.82
C ALA A 410 2.60 11.87 19.82
N VAL A 411 2.78 13.17 19.68
CA VAL A 411 3.94 13.76 19.00
C VAL A 411 4.70 14.62 20.01
N PRO A 412 5.86 14.20 20.53
CA PRO A 412 6.78 15.14 21.16
C PRO A 412 7.20 16.15 20.09
N ALA A 413 6.99 17.44 20.35
CA ALA A 413 7.37 18.47 19.40
C ALA A 413 8.89 18.46 19.22
N VAL A 414 9.37 18.11 18.02
CA VAL A 414 10.78 18.28 17.65
C VAL A 414 11.04 19.78 17.56
N SER A 415 11.42 20.38 18.68
CA SER A 415 11.94 21.73 18.72
C SER A 415 13.26 21.74 17.96
N VAL A 416 13.23 22.23 16.72
CA VAL A 416 14.44 22.57 15.97
C VAL A 416 15.11 23.72 16.70
N GLY A 417 15.98 23.37 17.65
CA GLY A 417 16.64 24.30 18.54
C GLY A 417 17.59 25.20 17.77
N ARG A 418 17.15 26.42 17.45
CA ARG A 418 18.06 27.51 17.07
C ARG A 418 19.19 27.59 18.11
N GLY A 419 20.42 27.63 17.65
CA GLY A 419 21.60 27.52 18.52
C GLY A 419 21.62 28.59 19.62
N SER A 420 21.54 28.14 20.87
CA SER A 420 21.71 28.99 22.05
C SER A 420 23.21 29.22 22.32
N GLY A 421 23.81 30.15 21.57
CA GLY A 421 25.24 30.45 21.61
C GLY A 421 25.56 31.88 22.03
N SER A 422 25.29 32.24 23.29
CA SER A 422 25.82 33.48 23.88
C SER A 422 25.84 33.45 25.42
N VAL A 423 26.90 32.87 25.99
CA VAL A 423 27.38 33.24 27.33
C VAL A 423 28.75 33.89 27.14
N PHE A 424 28.75 35.20 26.95
CA PHE A 424 29.80 36.14 27.36
C PHE A 424 29.22 37.54 27.18
N GLY A 425 29.29 38.35 28.22
CA GLY A 425 28.99 39.77 28.14
C GLY A 425 30.30 40.54 28.34
N GLU A 426 30.55 41.53 27.49
CA GLU A 426 31.48 42.61 27.80
C GLU A 426 31.01 43.90 27.09
N ASP A 427 31.41 45.04 27.63
CA ASP A 427 30.65 46.29 27.49
C ASP A 427 31.29 47.30 26.52
N THR A 428 30.42 48.15 25.95
CA THR A 428 30.65 49.43 25.26
C THR A 428 32.05 49.84 24.76
N ARG A 429 32.16 50.09 23.45
CA ARG A 429 32.99 51.20 22.91
C ARG A 429 32.40 51.83 21.63
N LYS A 430 32.71 53.11 21.40
CA LYS A 430 32.11 53.99 20.37
C LYS A 430 33.03 54.23 19.16
N ALA A 431 32.50 54.11 17.95
CA ALA A 431 32.79 54.91 16.72
C ALA A 431 31.83 54.40 15.61
N ASN A 432 31.06 55.15 14.82
CA ASN A 432 31.00 56.53 14.30
C ASN A 432 31.47 56.67 12.83
N CYS A 433 30.69 57.41 12.03
CA CYS A 433 30.78 57.60 10.56
C CYS A 433 30.55 56.34 9.69
N GLY A 434 30.07 56.44 8.45
CA GLY A 434 29.53 57.60 7.71
C GLY A 434 29.72 57.48 6.18
N LEU A 435 28.75 57.99 5.39
CA LEU A 435 28.65 57.93 3.91
C LEU A 435 28.50 56.51 3.29
N GLY A 436 27.91 56.31 2.11
CA GLY A 436 27.11 57.24 1.28
C GLY A 436 27.27 57.01 -0.24
N ALA A 437 26.15 56.93 -0.98
CA ALA A 437 26.04 56.94 -2.47
C ALA A 437 26.69 55.74 -3.21
N GLU A 438 26.40 55.39 -4.47
CA GLU A 438 25.25 55.58 -5.39
C GLU A 438 25.31 54.52 -6.54
N LEU A 439 24.28 54.47 -7.41
CA LEU A 439 24.26 54.08 -8.86
C LEU A 439 25.21 52.96 -9.41
N GLY A 440 24.80 52.02 -10.27
CA GLY A 440 23.50 51.70 -10.90
C GLY A 440 23.63 51.21 -12.36
N ARG A 441 22.76 50.30 -12.83
CA ARG A 441 22.63 49.75 -14.23
C ARG A 441 23.82 48.88 -14.73
N ALA A 442 23.70 48.02 -15.77
CA ALA A 442 22.58 47.24 -16.35
C ALA A 442 23.14 46.11 -17.28
N SER A 443 22.24 45.31 -17.88
CA SER A 443 22.30 44.40 -19.06
C SER A 443 23.48 44.51 -20.07
N ALA A 444 23.80 43.56 -20.96
CA ALA A 444 23.53 42.11 -21.20
C ALA A 444 24.25 41.71 -22.54
N GLU A 445 24.12 40.46 -23.02
CA GLU A 445 24.48 39.99 -24.41
C GLU A 445 26.02 39.98 -24.74
N SER A 446 26.69 38.91 -25.23
CA SER A 446 26.59 38.02 -26.43
C SER A 446 27.09 38.66 -27.75
N LEU A 447 27.81 38.00 -28.69
CA LEU A 447 28.21 36.59 -28.93
C LEU A 447 29.41 36.54 -29.96
N GLU A 448 29.78 35.34 -30.49
CA GLU A 448 30.68 35.07 -31.68
C GLU A 448 32.23 35.31 -31.48
N ASP A 449 33.22 34.62 -32.11
CA ASP A 449 33.40 33.31 -32.81
C ASP A 449 34.90 32.83 -32.58
N GLY A 450 35.69 32.03 -33.34
CA GLY A 450 35.58 31.31 -34.63
C GLY A 450 36.90 30.67 -35.16
N ASP A 451 36.81 29.61 -36.00
CA ASP A 451 37.83 29.02 -36.93
C ASP A 451 39.21 28.48 -36.37
N SER A 452 40.07 27.70 -37.07
CA SER A 452 39.93 26.31 -37.59
C SER A 452 41.30 25.55 -37.72
N ARG A 453 41.30 24.29 -38.25
CA ARG A 453 42.42 23.47 -38.83
C ARG A 453 43.47 22.81 -37.87
N VAL A 454 44.40 21.95 -38.35
CA VAL A 454 44.22 20.54 -38.85
C VAL A 454 45.55 19.74 -38.94
N ARG A 455 45.63 18.58 -38.25
CA ARG A 455 46.30 17.27 -38.54
C ARG A 455 47.84 17.11 -38.82
N SER A 456 48.35 15.91 -38.45
CA SER A 456 49.64 15.22 -38.86
C SER A 456 50.89 15.48 -37.98
N THR A 457 51.84 14.56 -37.71
CA THR A 457 52.08 13.13 -38.11
C THR A 457 52.90 12.35 -37.02
N ALA A 458 53.06 11.02 -37.21
CA ALA A 458 54.01 9.99 -36.70
C ALA A 458 55.30 10.38 -35.90
N ASP A 459 56.01 9.51 -35.15
CA ASP A 459 55.91 8.06 -34.85
C ASP A 459 56.69 7.70 -33.55
N ASP A 460 56.36 6.60 -32.83
CA ASP A 460 57.29 5.57 -32.25
C ASP A 460 56.57 4.51 -31.35
N LYS A 461 57.25 3.40 -30.98
CA LYS A 461 56.78 2.21 -30.22
C LYS A 461 57.93 1.51 -29.47
N PRO A 462 57.69 0.48 -28.60
CA PRO A 462 56.53 0.16 -27.75
C PRO A 462 56.91 -0.22 -26.29
N ALA A 463 55.98 -0.18 -25.32
CA ALA A 463 56.13 -0.90 -24.03
C ALA A 463 54.79 -1.17 -23.30
N THR A 464 54.61 -2.37 -22.73
CA THR A 464 53.39 -2.80 -22.00
C THR A 464 53.69 -4.07 -21.17
N PRO A 465 53.08 -4.34 -19.99
CA PRO A 465 52.37 -3.47 -19.05
C PRO A 465 52.94 -3.46 -17.62
N ALA A 466 52.87 -2.32 -16.91
CA ALA A 466 53.00 -2.27 -15.44
C ALA A 466 51.63 -2.11 -14.77
N LYS A 467 51.37 -2.84 -13.68
CA LYS A 467 50.06 -2.86 -12.98
C LYS A 467 49.73 -1.50 -12.34
N ARG A 468 48.93 -0.67 -13.01
CA ARG A 468 48.53 0.67 -12.56
C ARG A 468 47.58 0.60 -11.35
N ARG A 469 48.17 0.68 -10.15
CA ARG A 469 47.49 0.76 -8.83
C ARG A 469 46.46 1.91 -8.86
N ARG A 470 45.16 1.62 -8.70
CA ARG A 470 44.09 2.64 -8.70
C ARG A 470 44.31 3.62 -7.53
N ARG A 471 44.66 4.87 -7.82
CA ARG A 471 44.47 5.99 -6.87
C ARG A 471 42.98 6.08 -6.55
N ARG A 472 42.60 6.04 -5.27
CA ARG A 472 41.35 6.64 -4.80
C ARG A 472 41.51 8.16 -4.75
N PRO A 473 40.42 8.96 -4.88
CA PRO A 473 40.46 10.38 -4.56
C PRO A 473 40.92 10.62 -3.12
N SER A 474 41.57 11.76 -2.87
CA SER A 474 41.90 12.23 -1.53
C SER A 474 40.64 12.67 -0.80
N ALA A 475 40.42 12.16 0.42
CA ALA A 475 39.46 12.75 1.35
C ALA A 475 40.13 13.96 2.01
N SER A 476 39.58 15.15 1.79
CA SER A 476 40.12 16.41 2.30
C SER A 476 39.02 17.39 2.69
N GLU A 477 38.14 16.94 3.59
CA GLU A 477 37.24 17.73 4.44
C GLU A 477 36.83 16.84 5.63
N ASP A 478 36.35 17.43 6.74
CA ASP A 478 35.92 16.76 7.99
C ASP A 478 36.93 15.86 8.75
N ALA A 479 38.23 16.11 8.61
CA ALA A 479 39.28 15.48 9.44
C ALA A 479 39.59 16.28 10.74
N GLY A 480 38.58 16.50 11.61
CA GLY A 480 38.64 17.61 12.59
C GLY A 480 38.21 17.38 14.05
N ALA A 481 37.81 16.19 14.51
CA ALA A 481 37.38 16.00 15.92
C ALA A 481 37.68 14.60 16.50
N ILE A 482 38.83 14.47 17.19
CA ILE A 482 39.17 13.48 18.23
C ILE A 482 38.63 12.04 18.04
N ARG A 483 39.43 11.14 17.43
CA ARG A 483 39.28 9.69 17.63
C ARG A 483 39.77 9.28 19.02
N ASP A 484 38.82 9.19 19.95
CA ASP A 484 38.94 8.68 21.32
C ASP A 484 39.60 7.28 21.39
N ARG A 485 40.20 6.92 22.55
CA ARG A 485 40.72 5.56 22.82
C ARG A 485 39.62 4.53 22.59
N LEU A 486 38.40 4.84 23.05
CA LEU A 486 37.22 4.00 22.88
C LEU A 486 36.83 3.80 21.40
N SER A 487 36.80 4.86 20.59
CA SER A 487 36.52 4.74 19.15
C SER A 487 37.57 3.90 18.43
N LYS A 488 38.85 3.97 18.84
CA LYS A 488 39.91 3.11 18.30
C LYS A 488 39.71 1.63 18.68
N GLN A 489 39.37 1.35 19.94
CA GLN A 489 39.08 -0.01 20.42
C GLN A 489 37.87 -0.62 19.69
N CYS A 490 36.82 0.17 19.44
CA CYS A 490 35.67 -0.24 18.63
C CYS A 490 36.05 -0.62 17.19
N LEU A 491 36.99 0.09 16.56
CA LEU A 491 37.51 -0.27 15.23
C LEU A 491 38.34 -1.56 15.24
N VAL A 492 39.11 -1.83 16.30
CA VAL A 492 39.86 -3.10 16.44
C VAL A 492 38.90 -4.29 16.59
N LEU A 493 37.83 -4.16 17.38
CA LEU A 493 36.76 -5.16 17.42
C LEU A 493 36.05 -5.29 16.05
N GLN A 494 35.87 -4.20 15.31
CA GLN A 494 35.27 -4.23 13.98
C GLN A 494 36.05 -5.11 13.02
N GLU A 495 37.37 -4.91 12.91
CA GLU A 495 38.24 -5.69 12.03
C GLU A 495 38.36 -7.16 12.49
N ARG A 496 38.43 -7.40 13.81
CA ARG A 496 38.59 -8.75 14.39
C ARG A 496 37.33 -9.62 14.29
N HIS A 497 36.13 -9.03 14.36
CA HIS A 497 34.84 -9.76 14.41
C HIS A 497 33.90 -9.51 13.21
N GLY A 498 34.33 -8.76 12.19
CA GLY A 498 33.52 -8.52 10.99
C GLY A 498 32.23 -7.73 11.26
N LEU A 499 32.31 -6.71 12.13
CA LEU A 499 31.20 -5.79 12.35
C LEU A 499 31.05 -4.83 11.15
N SER A 500 29.82 -4.53 10.77
CA SER A 500 29.54 -3.47 9.80
C SER A 500 29.77 -2.09 10.42
N MET A 501 29.92 -1.04 9.59
CA MET A 501 30.05 0.34 10.07
C MET A 501 28.92 0.70 11.04
N ARG A 502 27.67 0.34 10.69
CA ARG A 502 26.48 0.64 11.49
C ARG A 502 26.40 -0.14 12.81
N GLU A 503 26.88 -1.39 12.83
CA GLU A 503 27.05 -2.14 14.08
C GLU A 503 28.15 -1.52 14.95
N THR A 504 29.20 -0.96 14.35
CA THR A 504 30.30 -0.29 15.06
C THR A 504 29.85 1.03 15.69
N GLU A 505 29.07 1.85 14.96
CA GLU A 505 28.41 3.06 15.48
C GLU A 505 27.50 2.76 16.67
N VAL A 506 26.66 1.72 16.56
CA VAL A 506 25.77 1.28 17.66
C VAL A 506 26.60 0.75 18.85
N MET A 507 27.64 -0.04 18.60
CA MET A 507 28.54 -0.58 19.64
C MET A 507 29.25 0.54 20.40
N GLU A 508 29.80 1.54 19.71
CA GLU A 508 30.44 2.69 20.32
C GLU A 508 29.45 3.47 21.21
N LEU A 509 28.22 3.72 20.73
CA LEU A 509 27.22 4.41 21.54
C LEU A 509 26.73 3.59 22.75
N ILE A 510 26.64 2.26 22.64
CA ILE A 510 26.36 1.37 23.79
C ILE A 510 27.50 1.48 24.82
N ALA A 511 28.77 1.43 24.38
CA ALA A 511 29.93 1.54 25.26
C ALA A 511 30.00 2.92 25.94
N ARG A 512 29.72 4.01 25.20
CA ARG A 512 29.73 5.41 25.69
C ARG A 512 28.65 5.78 26.71
N GLY A 513 27.79 4.86 27.12
CA GLY A 513 26.78 5.13 28.17
C GLY A 513 25.32 5.05 27.69
N ASN A 514 25.06 5.42 26.44
CA ASN A 514 23.71 5.74 25.92
C ASN A 514 22.64 4.64 26.18
N SER A 515 21.38 5.08 26.32
CA SER A 515 20.20 4.21 26.34
C SER A 515 19.78 3.84 24.91
N MET A 516 19.02 2.75 24.73
CA MET A 516 18.58 2.32 23.39
C MET A 516 17.74 3.41 22.69
N ALA A 517 16.94 4.17 23.44
CA ALA A 517 16.21 5.35 22.96
C ALA A 517 17.14 6.46 22.46
N ALA A 518 18.15 6.85 23.26
CA ALA A 518 19.11 7.90 22.86
C ALA A 518 19.98 7.48 21.66
N ILE A 519 20.23 6.18 21.47
CA ILE A 519 20.90 5.66 20.27
C ILE A 519 19.96 5.73 19.06
N ALA A 520 18.69 5.35 19.22
CA ALA A 520 17.68 5.41 18.18
C ALA A 520 17.49 6.84 17.65
N GLU A 521 17.40 7.80 18.57
CA GLU A 521 17.32 9.23 18.29
C GLU A 521 18.60 9.76 17.59
N ARG A 522 19.79 9.55 18.17
CA ARG A 522 21.07 10.01 17.59
C ARG A 522 21.36 9.44 16.20
N LEU A 523 20.93 8.21 15.92
CA LEU A 523 21.17 7.53 14.66
C LEU A 523 20.00 7.62 13.67
N VAL A 524 18.90 8.27 14.04
CA VAL A 524 17.67 8.43 13.24
C VAL A 524 17.11 7.09 12.73
N ILE A 525 16.96 6.13 13.66
CA ILE A 525 16.43 4.77 13.43
C ILE A 525 15.48 4.35 14.56
N SER A 526 14.73 3.27 14.38
CA SER A 526 13.84 2.78 15.46
C SER A 526 14.63 2.11 16.60
N GLU A 527 14.08 2.13 17.82
CA GLU A 527 14.62 1.36 18.95
C GLU A 527 14.74 -0.14 18.66
N ASN A 528 13.82 -0.70 17.85
CA ASN A 528 13.88 -2.10 17.43
C ASN A 528 15.05 -2.37 16.47
N THR A 529 15.41 -1.38 15.64
CA THR A 529 16.61 -1.41 14.79
C THR A 529 17.87 -1.42 15.67
N VAL A 530 17.92 -0.55 16.70
CA VAL A 530 19.03 -0.54 17.68
C VAL A 530 19.13 -1.87 18.43
N ARG A 531 18.01 -2.41 18.93
CA ARG A 531 17.96 -3.72 19.63
C ARG A 531 18.38 -4.87 18.73
N THR A 532 18.06 -4.81 17.43
CA THR A 532 18.52 -5.79 16.43
C THR A 532 20.02 -5.70 16.20
N HIS A 533 20.57 -4.49 16.01
CA HIS A 533 22.01 -4.29 15.92
C HIS A 533 22.73 -4.74 17.20
N ALA A 534 22.24 -4.38 18.39
CA ALA A 534 22.79 -4.81 19.67
C ALA A 534 22.84 -6.35 19.79
N LYS A 535 21.78 -7.05 19.37
CA LYS A 535 21.76 -8.52 19.33
C LYS A 535 22.81 -9.08 18.36
N HIS A 536 22.95 -8.50 17.17
CA HIS A 536 23.93 -8.95 16.18
C HIS A 536 25.38 -8.67 16.64
N ILE A 537 25.64 -7.52 17.27
CA ILE A 537 26.92 -7.18 17.90
C ILE A 537 27.27 -8.23 18.96
N TYR A 538 26.36 -8.51 19.90
CA TYR A 538 26.58 -9.51 20.94
C TYR A 538 26.79 -10.92 20.38
N THR A 539 26.10 -11.29 19.29
CA THR A 539 26.28 -12.60 18.62
C THR A 539 27.61 -12.69 17.86
N LYS A 540 28.12 -11.59 17.29
CA LYS A 540 29.43 -11.56 16.58
C LYS A 540 30.63 -11.52 17.53
N LEU A 541 30.42 -10.96 18.72
CA LEU A 541 31.43 -10.86 19.79
C LEU A 541 31.37 -12.04 20.78
N ASP A 542 30.41 -12.95 20.61
CA ASP A 542 30.12 -14.09 21.51
C ASP A 542 29.95 -13.71 23.00
N ILE A 543 29.18 -12.64 23.23
CA ILE A 543 28.85 -12.12 24.57
C ILE A 543 27.33 -12.09 24.80
N HIS A 544 26.93 -11.93 26.05
CA HIS A 544 25.53 -11.98 26.50
C HIS A 544 25.12 -10.72 27.27
N ARG A 545 26.06 -9.90 27.76
CA ARG A 545 25.79 -8.69 28.54
C ARG A 545 26.63 -7.49 28.09
N ARG A 546 26.10 -6.29 28.32
CA ARG A 546 26.79 -5.01 28.10
C ARG A 546 28.09 -4.87 28.88
N GLN A 547 28.22 -5.54 30.03
CA GLN A 547 29.43 -5.49 30.85
C GLN A 547 30.61 -6.19 30.14
N GLU A 548 30.37 -7.38 29.58
CA GLU A 548 31.38 -8.15 28.83
C GLU A 548 31.91 -7.35 27.60
N LEU A 549 31.06 -6.55 26.95
CA LEU A 549 31.49 -5.60 25.90
C LEU A 549 32.46 -4.53 26.44
N LEU A 550 32.18 -3.97 27.61
CA LEU A 550 33.04 -2.95 28.23
C LEU A 550 34.37 -3.53 28.69
N ASP A 551 34.38 -4.80 29.12
CA ASP A 551 35.58 -5.47 29.60
C ASP A 551 36.51 -5.89 28.44
N MET A 552 35.98 -6.42 27.33
CA MET A 552 36.77 -6.59 26.10
C MET A 552 37.32 -5.27 25.54
N LEU A 553 36.57 -4.17 25.66
CA LEU A 553 37.07 -2.84 25.25
C LEU A 553 38.19 -2.35 26.17
N ARG A 554 38.20 -2.74 27.46
CA ARG A 554 39.31 -2.45 28.40
C ARG A 554 40.55 -3.28 28.07
N GLU A 555 40.39 -4.59 27.84
CA GLU A 555 41.48 -5.50 27.43
C GLU A 555 42.16 -5.09 26.12
N LEU A 556 41.48 -4.35 25.24
CA LEU A 556 42.05 -3.76 24.03
C LEU A 556 42.68 -2.36 24.23
N GLY A 557 42.73 -1.88 25.48
CA GLY A 557 43.34 -0.61 25.83
C GLY A 557 44.75 -0.72 26.37
N ASP A 558 44.99 -1.75 27.19
CA ASP A 558 46.18 -1.89 28.04
C ASP A 558 47.29 -2.70 27.34
#